data_AF-A0A846T0B4-F1
#
_entry.id   AF-A0A846T0B4-F1
#
_cell.length_a   1.000
_cell.length_b   1.000
_cell.length_c   1.000
_cell.angle_alpha   90.00
_cell.angle_beta   90.00
_cell.angle_gamma   90.00
#
_symmetry.space_group_name_H-M   'P 1'
#
loop_
_entity.id
_entity.type
_entity.pdbx_description
1 polymer ?
#
loop_
_entity_poly.entity_id
_entity_poly.type
_entity_poly.pdbx_seq_one_letter_code
_entity_poly.pdbx_strand_id
1 'polypeptide(L)' 'TKIDADALVRSKFSIEYLKKMIQGSKLAEKATVRLSQDYPIKIEFTEVNKLHLAFILAPRVDND' A
#
# COMPACT_ATOMS: atom_id res chain seq x y z
N THR A 1 14.57 1.43 -7.74
CA THR A 1 13.13 1.15 -7.54
C THR A 1 12.58 0.53 -8.80
N LYS A 2 11.92 -0.63 -8.70
CA LYS A 2 11.29 -1.29 -9.85
C LYS A 2 9.79 -0.96 -9.81
N ILE A 3 9.25 -0.47 -10.91
CA ILE A 3 7.83 -0.14 -11.06
C ILE A 3 7.32 -1.02 -12.19
N ASP A 4 6.22 -1.72 -11.92
CA ASP A 4 5.52 -2.56 -12.89
C ASP A 4 4.09 -2.03 -12.99
N ALA A 5 3.67 -1.64 -14.19
CA ALA A 5 2.42 -0.92 -14.41
C ALA A 5 1.83 -1.26 -15.78
N ASP A 6 0.66 -1.88 -15.77
CA ASP A 6 -0.08 -2.25 -16.98
C ASP A 6 -0.98 -1.13 -17.51
N ALA A 7 -1.39 -0.20 -16.63
CA ALA A 7 -2.30 0.89 -16.95
C ALA A 7 -2.08 2.12 -16.05
N LEU A 8 -2.63 3.26 -16.48
CA LEU A 8 -2.68 4.46 -15.65
C LEU A 8 -3.70 4.26 -14.52
N VAL A 9 -3.25 4.34 -13.27
CA VAL A 9 -4.11 4.18 -12.08
C VAL A 9 -4.20 5.51 -11.32
N ARG A 10 -5.42 5.90 -10.93
CA ARG A 10 -5.68 7.07 -10.07
C ARG A 10 -6.68 6.69 -8.97
N SER A 11 -6.29 6.89 -7.72
CA SER A 11 -7.08 6.50 -6.54
C SER A 11 -6.82 7.46 -5.38
N LYS A 12 -7.84 7.72 -4.54
CA LYS A 12 -7.75 8.63 -3.38
C LYS A 12 -7.81 7.84 -2.07
N PHE A 13 -6.90 8.16 -1.16
CA PHE A 13 -6.79 7.53 0.16
C PHE A 13 -6.62 8.58 1.25
N SER A 14 -7.11 8.28 2.45
CA SER A 14 -6.88 9.17 3.60
C SER A 14 -5.43 9.08 4.08
N ILE A 15 -4.78 10.23 4.15
CA ILE A 15 -3.39 10.39 4.60
C ILE A 15 -3.20 9.88 6.03
N GLU A 16 -4.23 9.98 6.88
CA GLU A 16 -4.13 9.51 8.27
C GLU A 16 -3.85 8.00 8.34
N TYR A 17 -4.51 7.20 7.50
CA TYR A 17 -4.27 5.76 7.46
C TYR A 17 -2.90 5.44 6.87
N LEU A 18 -2.48 6.15 5.82
CA LEU A 18 -1.14 6.00 5.24
C LEU A 18 -0.04 6.29 6.29
N LYS A 19 -0.23 7.31 7.13
CA LYS A 19 0.68 7.63 8.26
C LYS A 19 0.73 6.53 9.33
N LYS A 20 -0.36 5.78 9.54
CA LYS A 20 -0.34 4.63 10.45
C LYS A 20 0.41 3.46 9.82
N MET A 21 0.19 3.20 8.53
CA MET A 21 0.81 2.09 7.79
C MET A 21 2.32 2.25 7.63
N ILE A 22 2.83 3.48 7.47
CA ILE A 22 4.26 3.72 7.32
C ILE A 22 5.08 3.31 8.56
N GLN A 23 4.46 3.17 9.73
CA GLN A 23 5.14 2.68 10.93
C GLN A 23 5.69 1.25 10.75
N GLY A 24 5.13 0.48 9.80
CA GLY A 24 5.66 -0.83 9.40
C GLY A 24 7.07 -0.78 8.78
N SER A 25 7.57 0.40 8.38
CA SER A 25 8.93 0.56 7.85
C SER A 25 10.03 0.21 8.85
N LYS A 26 9.70 0.16 10.15
CA LYS A 26 10.62 -0.31 11.19
C LYS A 26 10.88 -1.82 11.13
N LEU A 27 10.08 -2.57 10.38
CA LEU A 27 10.08 -4.03 10.36
C LEU A 27 10.76 -4.63 9.13
N ALA A 28 10.91 -3.86 8.05
CA ALA A 28 11.56 -4.30 6.82
C ALA A 28 12.18 -3.10 6.08
N GLU A 29 13.32 -3.31 5.43
CA GLU A 29 14.01 -2.27 4.65
C GLU A 29 13.22 -1.86 3.40
N LYS A 30 12.39 -2.76 2.88
CA LYS A 30 11.63 -2.58 1.64
C LYS A 30 10.14 -2.72 1.89
N ALA A 31 9.38 -1.85 1.26
CA ALA A 31 7.93 -1.94 1.17
C ALA A 31 7.51 -2.25 -0.27
N THR A 32 6.56 -3.17 -0.45
CA THR A 32 5.89 -3.40 -1.72
C THR A 32 4.53 -2.75 -1.68
N VAL A 33 4.29 -1.80 -2.59
CA VAL A 33 3.02 -1.08 -2.71
C VAL A 33 2.31 -1.54 -3.98
N ARG A 34 1.08 -2.02 -3.84
CA ARG A 34 0.22 -2.40 -4.96
C ARG A 34 -0.96 -1.44 -5.04
N LEU A 35 -1.05 -0.75 -6.16
CA LEU A 35 -2.09 0.23 -6.47
C LEU A 35 -3.04 -0.36 -7.51
N SER A 36 -4.33 -0.11 -7.35
CA SER A 36 -5.37 -0.50 -8.30
C SER A 36 -6.46 0.57 -8.28
N GLN A 37 -7.20 0.69 -9.39
CA GLN A 37 -8.24 1.70 -9.55
C GLN A 37 -9.50 1.36 -8.76
N ASP A 38 -9.91 0.09 -8.77
CA ASP A 38 -11.15 -0.39 -8.14
C ASP A 38 -10.90 -1.35 -6.96
N TYR A 39 -9.63 -1.58 -6.59
CA TYR A 39 -9.25 -2.48 -5.51
C TYR A 39 -8.48 -1.73 -4.41
N PRO A 40 -8.62 -2.13 -3.13
CA PRO A 40 -7.84 -1.59 -2.03
C PRO A 40 -6.33 -1.51 -2.32
N ILE A 41 -5.67 -0.42 -1.88
CA ILE A 41 -4.22 -0.37 -1.87
C ILE A 41 -3.69 -1.41 -0.88
N LYS A 42 -2.65 -2.15 -1.29
CA LYS A 42 -1.93 -3.09 -0.44
C LYS A 42 -0.51 -2.59 -0.20
N ILE A 43 -0.08 -2.52 1.05
CA ILE A 43 1.30 -2.22 1.44
C ILE A 43 1.86 -3.40 2.20
N GLU A 44 2.97 -3.97 1.75
CA GLU A 44 3.57 -5.17 2.32
C GLU A 44 4.99 -4.87 2.82
N PHE A 45 5.28 -5.29 4.06
CA PHE A 45 6.61 -5.32 4.66
C PHE A 45 6.98 -6.78 4.88
N THR A 46 8.01 -7.25 4.18
CA THR A 46 8.43 -8.66 4.24
C THR A 46 9.90 -8.73 4.61
N GLU A 47 10.19 -9.54 5.62
CA GLU A 47 11.54 -9.88 6.04
C GLU A 47 11.64 -11.42 6.06
N VAL A 48 12.51 -11.95 5.22
CA VAL A 48 12.59 -13.39 4.92
C VAL A 48 12.82 -14.19 6.20
N ASN A 49 12.02 -15.24 6.41
CA ASN A 49 12.05 -16.12 7.58
C ASN A 49 11.79 -15.43 8.93
N LYS A 50 11.27 -14.19 8.93
CA LYS A 50 10.94 -13.47 10.17
C LYS A 50 9.48 -13.05 10.20
N LEU A 51 9.04 -12.24 9.23
CA LEU A 51 7.68 -11.71 9.22
C LEU A 51 7.19 -11.33 7.83
N HIS A 52 5.86 -11.31 7.71
CA HIS A 52 5.14 -10.71 6.61
C HIS A 52 3.98 -9.89 7.20
N LEU A 53 4.04 -8.56 7.06
CA LEU A 53 3.00 -7.64 7.49
C LEU A 53 2.38 -6.97 6.26
N ALA A 54 1.06 -7.11 6.11
CA ALA A 54 0.31 -6.50 5.01
C ALA A 54 -0.78 -5.59 5.54
N PHE A 55 -0.83 -4.37 5.01
CA PHE A 55 -1.91 -3.42 5.21
C PHE A 55 -2.79 -3.35 3.96
N ILE A 56 -4.10 -3.27 4.17
CA ILE A 56 -5.10 -3.11 3.11
C ILE A 56 -5.92 -1.87 3.44
N LEU A 57 -6.05 -0.94 2.49
CA LEU A 57 -6.87 0.26 2.64
C LEU A 57 -7.79 0.40 1.43
N ALA A 58 -9.09 0.34 1.66
CA ALA A 58 -10.07 0.59 0.62
C ALA A 58 -9.96 2.05 0.12
N PRO A 59 -10.05 2.29 -1.20
CA PRO A 59 -10.13 3.65 -1.73
C PRO A 59 -11.38 4.33 -1.18
N ARG A 60 -11.27 5.63 -0.91
CA ARG A 60 -12.47 6.45 -0.75
C ARG A 60 -12.99 6.74 -2.15
N VAL A 61 -14.15 6.20 -2.49
CA VAL A 61 -14.94 6.72 -3.62
C VAL A 61 -15.44 8.10 -3.19
N ASP A 62 -15.13 9.13 -3.98
CA ASP A 62 -15.88 10.37 -3.85
C ASP A 62 -17.32 10.02 -4.24
N ASN A 63 -18.24 10.09 -3.29
CA ASN A 63 -19.66 10.19 -3.62
C ASN A 63 -19.92 11.66 -3.92
N ASP A 64 -19.53 12.12 -5.11
CA ASP A 64 -20.03 13.33 -5.77
C ASP A 64 -19.70 13.28 -7.27
#